data_AF-A0A538B6L5-F1
#
_entry.id   AF-A0A538B6L5-F1
#
_cell.length_a   1.000
_cell.length_b   1.000
_cell.length_c   1.000
_cell.angle_alpha   90.00
_cell.angle_beta   90.00
_cell.angle_gamma   90.00
#
_symmetry.space_group_name_H-M   'P 1'
#
loop_
_entity.id
_entity.type
_entity.pdbx_description
1 polymer ?
#
loop_
_entity_poly.entity_id
_entity_poly.type
_entity_poly.pdbx_seq_one_letter_code
_entity_poly.pdbx_strand_id
1 'polypeptide(L)'
;MTAFPAGRVRDLEQAKRLERGLIRVRWFGFVLGVYLVSQSNAGPPPKATHTVFVLGYGIMAALAVGNAIIWLACKRAGDPESLARVGLAAFLFDGLIVFSLAWIYSYDPKGSTWVVVYILLVEGALRYQLGGALASVAMTLANEVAREAFMATRFPDYPFLVANVVFRVGIQFIVALVAGLMSRSLAREAARAADEARRAEQVARREATARRELAAFNTAILTGVAAEDLDSSIRLMAAAIGRDLGYETLSILLREDDHLEVKGMYGMPFFEGVVPIGEGVTGTVAATGRSLIVPDVDAFSGYIVADPDMRSEMAAPMRIGDDVIGVLDVESRQLDAFDQAALDLLVRLADQIALVAHSNRLLSQQAETVRRLQELDQMKSDFVAITSHELRTPITAIRGFVKTLERNMDRLAPEQVTSFMAIIDRQSRRLAHLVEDLLFVSKIESGTIRLSIERVELAHFLRESAESAGPEAKSRVEVRAEPPGVWVPIDPQRVEQILRNLVDNALKFSPSETPVELEGRAFDEVVELSVTDHGRGIR
;
A
#
# COMPACT_ATOMS: atom_id res chain seq x y z
N MET A 1 -0.50 31.51 -3.79
CA MET A 1 0.41 30.50 -4.37
C MET A 1 1.59 31.17 -5.05
N THR A 2 2.75 31.13 -4.41
CA THR A 2 4.06 30.90 -5.05
C THR A 2 4.99 30.46 -3.92
N ALA A 3 5.27 29.17 -3.84
CA ALA A 3 6.19 28.62 -2.87
C ALA A 3 7.56 29.32 -3.02
N PHE A 4 7.97 30.00 -1.96
CA PHE A 4 9.24 30.71 -1.91
C PHE A 4 10.39 29.70 -1.82
N PRO A 5 11.39 29.72 -2.72
CA PRO A 5 12.47 28.75 -2.69
C PRO A 5 13.38 29.05 -1.49
N ALA A 6 13.54 28.06 -0.61
CA ALA A 6 14.34 28.07 0.62
C ALA A 6 15.85 28.44 0.43
N GLY A 7 16.30 28.68 -0.81
CA GLY A 7 17.67 29.05 -1.14
C GLY A 7 18.09 30.45 -0.65
N ARG A 8 17.23 31.48 -0.75
CA ARG A 8 17.62 32.86 -0.37
C ARG A 8 17.84 33.06 1.12
N VAL A 9 17.16 32.29 1.97
CA VAL A 9 17.26 32.42 3.44
C VAL A 9 18.62 31.95 3.93
N ARG A 10 19.16 30.86 3.37
CA ARG A 10 20.51 30.36 3.69
C ARG A 10 21.61 31.28 3.17
N ASP A 11 21.45 31.87 1.98
CA ASP A 11 22.43 32.83 1.43
C ASP A 11 22.53 34.10 2.29
N LEU A 12 21.39 34.61 2.77
CA LEU A 12 21.36 35.74 3.70
C LEU A 12 22.00 35.39 5.04
N GLU A 13 21.73 34.20 5.58
CA GLU A 13 22.27 33.77 6.86
C GLU A 13 23.80 33.56 6.81
N GLN A 14 24.30 32.99 5.72
CA GLN A 14 25.74 32.88 5.46
C GLN A 14 26.40 34.25 5.34
N ALA A 15 25.82 35.17 4.58
CA ALA A 15 26.31 36.54 4.49
C ALA A 15 26.30 37.25 5.86
N LYS A 16 25.25 37.06 6.67
CA LYS A 16 25.19 37.56 8.06
C LYS A 16 26.23 36.92 8.97
N ARG A 17 26.63 35.66 8.74
CA ARG A 17 27.73 35.01 9.49
C ARG A 17 29.08 35.65 9.15
N LEU A 18 29.33 35.91 7.86
CA LEU A 18 30.54 36.61 7.42
C LEU A 18 30.63 38.00 8.07
N GLU A 19 29.56 38.80 8.00
CA GLU A 19 29.53 40.14 8.61
C GLU A 19 29.73 40.09 10.13
N ARG A 20 29.13 39.13 10.83
CA ARG A 20 29.37 38.94 12.28
C ARG A 20 30.82 38.61 12.58
N GLY A 21 31.46 37.79 11.74
CA GLY A 21 32.88 37.48 11.83
C GLY A 21 33.73 38.74 11.67
N LEU A 22 33.48 39.52 10.61
CA LEU A 22 34.18 40.77 10.33
C LEU A 22 33.99 41.81 11.45
N ILE A 23 32.79 41.93 12.01
CA ILE A 23 32.54 42.83 13.16
C ILE A 23 33.39 42.43 14.38
N ARG A 24 33.58 41.14 14.66
CA ARG A 24 34.49 40.69 15.74
C ARG A 24 35.93 41.09 15.46
N VAL A 25 36.39 40.92 14.22
CA VAL A 25 37.73 41.35 13.79
C VAL A 25 37.89 42.85 13.94
N ARG A 26 36.86 43.66 13.62
CA ARG A 26 36.88 45.11 13.79
C ARG A 26 36.98 45.55 15.24
N TRP A 27 36.31 44.86 16.17
CA TRP A 27 36.45 45.11 17.60
C TRP A 27 37.84 44.74 18.13
N PHE A 28 38.43 43.64 17.63
CA PHE A 28 39.82 43.33 17.92
C PHE A 28 40.77 44.42 17.39
N GLY A 29 40.56 44.88 16.15
CA GLY A 29 41.30 45.99 15.56
C GLY A 29 41.17 47.29 16.36
N PHE A 30 40.00 47.56 16.94
CA PHE A 30 39.82 48.68 17.86
C PHE A 30 40.70 48.57 19.11
N VAL A 31 40.67 47.43 19.81
CA VAL A 31 41.47 47.21 21.02
C VAL A 31 42.97 47.33 20.71
N LEU A 32 43.42 46.67 19.63
CA LEU A 32 44.81 46.73 19.19
C LEU A 32 45.21 48.16 18.79
N GLY A 33 44.36 48.88 18.08
CA GLY A 33 44.63 50.25 17.66
C GLY A 33 44.75 51.22 18.84
N VAL A 34 43.89 51.09 19.86
CA VAL A 34 44.01 51.87 21.12
C VAL A 34 45.35 51.60 21.80
N TYR A 35 45.76 50.32 21.86
CA TYR A 35 47.06 49.94 22.41
C TYR A 35 48.21 50.55 21.59
N LEU A 36 48.18 50.44 20.26
CA LEU A 36 49.22 51.00 19.38
C LEU A 36 49.33 52.52 19.52
N VAL A 37 48.19 53.24 19.59
CA VAL A 37 48.17 54.68 19.84
C VAL A 37 48.86 55.00 21.17
N SER A 38 48.58 54.23 22.23
CA SER A 38 49.21 54.42 23.55
C SER A 38 50.73 54.18 23.54
N GLN A 39 51.22 53.26 22.70
CA GLN A 39 52.64 52.90 22.60
C GLN A 39 53.46 53.80 21.66
N SER A 40 52.82 54.70 20.92
CA SER A 40 53.48 55.50 19.87
C SER A 40 54.60 56.44 20.35
N ASN A 41 54.78 56.62 21.67
CA ASN A 41 55.89 57.37 22.29
C ASN A 41 56.90 56.54 23.09
N ALA A 42 56.80 55.21 23.06
CA ALA A 42 57.68 54.33 23.84
C ALA A 42 59.11 54.19 23.27
N GLY A 43 59.38 54.72 22.06
CA GLY A 43 60.65 54.57 21.32
C GLY A 43 61.54 55.83 21.26
N PRO A 44 62.71 55.74 20.59
CA PRO A 44 63.58 56.88 20.34
C PRO A 44 62.89 57.93 19.45
N PRO A 45 63.28 59.22 19.54
CA PRO A 45 62.65 60.30 18.80
C PRO A 45 62.69 60.11 17.26
N PRO A 46 61.75 60.71 16.52
CA PRO A 46 60.77 61.70 16.95
C PRO A 46 59.58 61.11 17.74
N LYS A 47 59.16 61.79 18.81
CA LYS A 47 57.97 61.42 19.60
C LYS A 47 56.73 62.08 19.01
N ALA A 48 55.59 61.37 19.01
CA ALA A 48 54.27 61.91 18.73
C ALA A 48 53.99 63.15 19.61
N THR A 49 53.50 64.21 18.96
CA THR A 49 53.01 65.42 19.63
C THR A 49 51.67 65.15 20.30
N HIS A 50 51.26 66.02 21.23
CA HIS A 50 49.94 65.92 21.88
C HIS A 50 48.80 65.86 20.84
N THR A 51 48.91 66.61 19.74
CA THR A 51 47.95 66.60 18.63
C THR A 51 47.82 65.22 17.98
N VAL A 52 48.92 64.50 17.79
CA VAL A 52 48.92 63.14 17.22
C VAL A 52 48.17 62.16 18.12
N PHE A 53 48.32 62.25 19.46
CA PHE A 53 47.56 61.43 20.39
C PHE A 53 46.06 61.72 20.34
N VAL A 54 45.69 63.00 20.37
CA VAL A 54 44.27 63.41 20.32
C VAL A 54 43.61 62.90 19.04
N LEU A 55 44.27 63.06 17.90
CA LEU A 55 43.77 62.56 16.62
C LEU A 55 43.73 61.03 16.57
N GLY A 56 44.76 60.35 17.08
CA GLY A 56 44.83 58.89 17.15
C GLY A 56 43.68 58.30 17.96
N TYR A 57 43.47 58.76 19.20
CA TYR A 57 42.34 58.34 20.02
C TYR A 57 41.00 58.75 19.42
N GLY A 58 40.92 59.90 18.76
CA GLY A 58 39.73 60.33 18.02
C GLY A 58 39.34 59.37 16.90
N ILE A 59 40.31 58.88 16.11
CA ILE A 59 40.08 57.86 15.08
C ILE A 59 39.63 56.54 15.69
N MET A 60 40.24 56.12 16.81
CA MET A 60 39.81 54.90 17.49
C MET A 60 38.37 55.02 18.02
N ALA A 61 38.00 56.18 18.56
CA ALA A 61 36.62 56.46 18.98
C ALA A 61 35.66 56.42 17.77
N ALA A 62 36.05 57.00 16.64
CA ALA A 62 35.27 56.93 15.40
C ALA A 62 35.09 55.47 14.93
N LEU A 63 36.15 54.65 14.99
CA LEU A 63 36.07 53.22 14.66
C LEU A 63 35.10 52.47 15.59
N ALA A 64 35.11 52.73 16.90
CA ALA A 64 34.18 52.11 17.85
C ALA A 64 32.72 52.48 17.56
N VAL A 65 32.43 53.77 17.31
CA VAL A 65 31.10 54.24 16.95
C VAL A 65 30.65 53.64 15.61
N GLY A 66 31.54 53.65 14.61
CA GLY A 66 31.30 53.04 13.30
C GLY A 66 30.99 51.54 13.41
N ASN A 67 31.73 50.79 14.23
CA ASN A 67 31.48 49.38 14.48
C ASN A 67 30.08 49.13 15.06
N ALA A 68 29.63 49.97 15.99
CA ALA A 68 28.29 49.88 16.57
C ALA A 68 27.19 50.18 15.53
N ILE A 69 27.38 51.21 14.70
CA ILE A 69 26.45 51.58 13.62
C ILE A 69 26.35 50.45 12.59
N ILE A 70 27.49 49.91 12.15
CA ILE A 70 27.56 48.83 11.15
C ILE A 70 26.94 47.55 11.71
N TRP A 71 27.20 47.21 12.98
CA TRP A 71 26.54 46.08 13.62
C TRP A 71 25.01 46.22 13.63
N LEU A 72 24.50 47.41 13.96
CA LEU A 72 23.06 47.67 13.95
C LEU A 72 22.48 47.61 12.53
N ALA A 73 23.21 48.13 11.54
CA ALA A 73 22.82 48.10 10.13
C ALA A 73 22.77 46.65 9.59
N CYS A 74 23.78 45.83 9.88
CA CYS A 74 23.79 44.40 9.54
C CYS A 74 22.65 43.64 10.20
N LYS A 75 22.27 44.00 11.43
CA LYS A 75 21.12 43.40 12.13
C LYS A 75 19.79 43.76 11.46
N ARG A 76 19.65 45.00 10.97
CA ARG A 76 18.43 45.50 10.30
C ARG A 76 18.30 45.07 8.84
N ALA A 77 19.37 44.63 8.18
CA ALA A 77 19.31 44.16 6.80
C ALA A 77 18.43 42.89 6.68
N GLY A 78 17.33 43.02 5.94
CA GLY A 78 16.36 41.94 5.69
C GLY A 78 16.65 41.12 4.45
N ASP A 79 17.50 41.62 3.55
CA ASP A 79 17.79 41.03 2.26
C ASP A 79 19.30 41.10 1.91
N PRO A 80 19.78 40.28 0.96
CA PRO A 80 21.20 40.23 0.60
C PRO A 80 21.74 41.53 -0.02
N GLU A 81 20.93 42.29 -0.76
CA GLU A 81 21.38 43.53 -1.42
C GLU A 81 21.60 44.64 -0.40
N SER A 82 20.69 44.79 0.56
CA SER A 82 20.85 45.70 1.68
C SER A 82 22.07 45.35 2.53
N LEU A 83 22.31 44.06 2.76
CA LEU A 83 23.51 43.61 3.49
C LEU A 83 24.81 43.90 2.71
N ALA A 84 24.81 43.70 1.38
CA ALA A 84 25.95 44.02 0.53
C ALA A 84 26.28 45.53 0.52
N ARG A 85 25.27 46.39 0.53
CA ARG A 85 25.44 47.85 0.66
C ARG A 85 26.04 48.25 2.00
N VAL A 86 25.56 47.65 3.10
CA VAL A 86 26.14 47.86 4.43
C VAL A 86 27.59 47.38 4.45
N GLY A 87 27.88 46.23 3.86
CA GLY A 87 29.24 45.71 3.74
C GLY A 87 30.18 46.62 2.94
N LEU A 88 29.69 47.26 1.88
CA LEU A 88 30.48 48.21 1.08
C LEU A 88 30.77 49.48 1.88
N ALA A 89 29.75 50.02 2.55
CA ALA A 89 29.93 51.18 3.42
C ALA A 89 30.91 50.89 4.56
N ALA A 90 30.83 49.69 5.15
CA ALA A 90 31.75 49.21 6.17
C ALA A 90 33.20 49.13 5.68
N PHE A 91 33.40 48.57 4.48
CA PHE A 91 34.70 48.45 3.83
C PHE A 91 35.33 49.82 3.50
N LEU A 92 34.55 50.75 2.94
CA LEU A 92 35.02 52.10 2.64
C LEU A 92 35.37 52.88 3.92
N PHE A 93 34.56 52.72 4.97
CA PHE A 93 34.82 53.32 6.27
C PHE A 93 36.10 52.77 6.91
N ASP A 94 36.33 51.46 6.84
CA ASP A 94 37.57 50.85 7.34
C ASP A 94 38.79 51.34 6.56
N GLY A 95 38.66 51.51 5.24
CA GLY A 95 39.68 52.17 4.42
C GLY A 95 40.01 53.59 4.93
N LEU A 96 39.00 54.40 5.20
CA LEU A 96 39.17 55.76 5.74
C LEU A 96 39.91 55.74 7.09
N ILE A 97 39.53 54.87 8.02
CA ILE A 97 40.18 54.73 9.33
C ILE A 97 41.65 54.34 9.17
N VAL A 98 41.91 53.31 8.38
CA VAL A 98 43.26 52.75 8.17
C VAL A 98 44.18 53.76 7.49
N PHE A 99 43.72 54.47 6.47
CA PHE A 99 44.50 55.53 5.84
C PHE A 99 44.71 56.72 6.77
N SER A 100 43.71 57.12 7.55
CA SER A 100 43.86 58.21 8.52
C SER A 100 44.94 57.90 9.56
N LEU A 101 45.00 56.65 10.06
CA LEU A 101 46.09 56.20 10.94
C LEU A 101 47.45 56.24 10.23
N ALA A 102 47.52 55.75 8.99
CA ALA A 102 48.76 55.78 8.21
C ALA A 102 49.28 57.22 8.00
N TRP A 103 48.38 58.19 7.78
CA TRP A 103 48.74 59.60 7.61
C TRP A 103 49.21 60.26 8.90
N ILE A 104 48.54 60.02 10.03
CA ILE A 104 48.91 60.67 11.29
C ILE A 104 50.26 60.16 11.82
N TYR A 105 50.57 58.88 11.60
CA TYR A 105 51.83 58.27 12.01
C TYR A 105 52.95 58.39 10.97
N SER A 106 52.73 59.17 9.92
CA SER A 106 53.71 59.35 8.84
C SER A 106 54.97 60.12 9.23
N TYR A 107 54.97 60.76 10.41
CA TYR A 107 56.13 61.47 10.95
C TYR A 107 57.26 60.52 11.42
N ASP A 108 56.97 59.24 11.68
CA ASP A 108 57.95 58.23 12.03
C ASP A 108 58.30 57.38 10.79
N PRO A 109 59.40 57.69 10.08
CA PRO A 109 59.77 56.95 8.88
C PRO A 109 60.20 55.50 9.16
N LYS A 110 60.50 55.16 10.43
CA LYS A 110 60.83 53.79 10.86
C LYS A 110 59.61 53.04 11.42
N GLY A 111 58.48 53.73 11.58
CA GLY A 111 57.26 53.16 12.13
C GLY A 111 56.64 52.12 11.21
N SER A 112 56.18 51.01 11.79
CA SER A 112 55.53 49.89 11.07
C SER A 112 54.03 50.08 10.86
N THR A 113 53.50 51.29 11.12
CA THR A 113 52.05 51.57 11.15
C THR A 113 51.37 51.35 9.80
N TRP A 114 52.14 51.40 8.71
CA TRP A 114 51.71 51.09 7.33
C TRP A 114 51.22 49.65 7.15
N VAL A 115 51.64 48.72 8.02
CA VAL A 115 51.24 47.30 7.96
C VAL A 115 49.73 47.14 8.19
N VAL A 116 49.08 48.09 8.85
CA VAL A 116 47.62 48.07 9.08
C VAL A 116 46.83 48.10 7.75
N VAL A 117 47.42 48.63 6.67
CA VAL A 117 46.78 48.68 5.34
C VAL A 117 46.53 47.27 4.76
N TYR A 118 47.27 46.25 5.18
CA TYR A 118 47.03 44.87 4.75
C TYR A 118 45.70 44.31 5.28
N ILE A 119 45.14 44.87 6.35
CA ILE A 119 43.83 44.46 6.87
C ILE A 119 42.74 44.77 5.83
N LEU A 120 42.79 45.94 5.20
CA LEU A 120 41.84 46.35 4.16
C LEU A 120 41.89 45.41 2.95
N LEU A 121 43.07 44.88 2.64
CA LEU A 121 43.24 43.92 1.54
C LEU A 121 42.58 42.58 1.87
N VAL A 122 42.82 42.04 3.06
CA VAL A 122 42.20 40.78 3.49
C VAL A 122 40.69 40.93 3.59
N GLU A 123 40.20 42.05 4.11
CA GLU A 123 38.77 42.34 4.15
C GLU A 123 38.16 42.44 2.74
N GLY A 124 38.81 43.16 1.82
CA GLY A 124 38.39 43.25 0.42
C GLY A 124 38.36 41.87 -0.26
N ALA A 125 39.36 41.03 0.01
CA ALA A 125 39.42 39.65 -0.48
C ALA A 125 38.29 38.78 0.08
N LEU A 126 37.94 38.92 1.36
CA LEU A 126 36.86 38.15 1.98
C LEU A 126 35.48 38.59 1.49
N ARG A 127 35.26 39.90 1.33
CA ARG A 127 33.96 40.47 0.92
C ARG A 127 33.70 40.35 -0.58
N TYR A 128 34.70 40.68 -1.40
CA TYR A 128 34.54 40.83 -2.85
C TYR A 128 35.62 40.10 -3.65
N GLN A 129 36.26 39.10 -3.04
CA GLN A 129 37.26 38.24 -3.70
C GLN A 129 38.37 39.08 -4.35
N LEU A 130 38.82 38.65 -5.53
CA LEU A 130 39.87 39.35 -6.26
C LEU A 130 39.53 40.82 -6.56
N GLY A 131 38.26 41.13 -6.84
CA GLY A 131 37.82 42.51 -7.12
C GLY A 131 38.02 43.44 -5.93
N GLY A 132 37.63 43.01 -4.73
CA GLY A 132 37.83 43.81 -3.51
C GLY A 132 39.29 43.91 -3.11
N ALA A 133 40.06 42.82 -3.23
CA ALA A 133 41.49 42.83 -2.93
C ALA A 133 42.25 43.82 -3.83
N LEU A 134 41.96 43.82 -5.14
CA LEU A 134 42.55 44.77 -6.10
C LEU A 134 42.07 46.20 -5.88
N ALA A 135 40.80 46.40 -5.49
CA ALA A 135 40.29 47.71 -5.11
C ALA A 135 41.06 48.27 -3.90
N SER A 136 41.35 47.47 -2.87
CA SER A 136 42.19 47.87 -1.74
C SER A 136 43.60 48.30 -2.17
N VAL A 137 44.19 47.60 -3.15
CA VAL A 137 45.50 47.97 -3.72
C VAL A 137 45.43 49.30 -4.45
N ALA A 138 44.40 49.51 -5.27
CA ALA A 138 44.21 50.77 -5.99
C ALA A 138 44.01 51.96 -5.02
N MET A 139 43.19 51.78 -3.97
CA MET A 139 43.01 52.77 -2.92
C MET A 139 44.34 53.06 -2.20
N THR A 140 45.14 52.03 -1.93
CA THR A 140 46.43 52.21 -1.27
C THR A 140 47.46 52.90 -2.16
N LEU A 141 47.48 52.60 -3.46
CA LEU A 141 48.33 53.30 -4.42
C LEU A 141 48.01 54.78 -4.45
N ALA A 142 46.72 55.14 -4.57
CA ALA A 142 46.30 56.53 -4.53
C ALA A 142 46.70 57.21 -3.21
N ASN A 143 46.52 56.51 -2.08
CA ASN A 143 46.89 57.00 -0.76
C ASN A 143 48.41 57.23 -0.62
N GLU A 144 49.25 56.27 -1.03
CA GLU A 144 50.70 56.37 -0.90
C GLU A 144 51.29 57.42 -1.84
N VAL A 145 50.77 57.54 -3.07
CA VAL A 145 51.16 58.63 -3.99
C VAL A 145 50.81 59.99 -3.40
N ALA A 146 49.58 60.15 -2.88
CA ALA A 146 49.15 61.41 -2.26
C ALA A 146 50.00 61.75 -1.03
N ARG A 147 50.34 60.74 -0.22
CA ARG A 147 51.16 60.92 0.98
C ARG A 147 52.59 61.31 0.64
N GLU A 148 53.24 60.62 -0.30
CA GLU A 148 54.61 60.94 -0.75
C GLU A 148 54.67 62.33 -1.41
N ALA A 149 53.65 62.70 -2.19
CA ALA A 149 53.54 64.05 -2.77
C ALA A 149 53.38 65.13 -1.69
N PHE A 150 52.55 64.86 -0.66
CA PHE A 150 52.41 65.76 0.48
C PHE A 150 53.73 65.92 1.24
N MET A 151 54.45 64.83 1.49
CA MET A 151 55.74 64.90 2.17
C MET A 151 56.77 65.71 1.38
N ALA A 152 56.87 65.47 0.07
CA ALA A 152 57.81 66.19 -0.80
C ALA A 152 57.49 67.68 -0.94
N THR A 153 56.21 68.07 -0.85
CA THR A 153 55.82 69.49 -0.89
C THR A 153 55.97 70.20 0.46
N ARG A 154 55.79 69.48 1.58
CA ARG A 154 55.81 70.07 2.93
C ARG A 154 57.21 70.17 3.54
N PHE A 155 58.11 69.24 3.18
CA PHE A 155 59.46 69.10 3.73
C PHE A 155 60.52 69.24 2.62
N PRO A 156 61.26 70.36 2.57
CA PRO A 156 62.20 70.65 1.46
C PRO A 156 63.31 69.62 1.25
N ASP A 157 63.72 68.91 2.31
CA ASP A 157 64.79 67.90 2.27
C ASP A 157 64.27 66.48 1.98
N TYR A 158 62.97 66.31 1.72
CA TYR A 158 62.34 65.01 1.45
C TYR A 158 62.03 64.85 -0.05
N PRO A 159 62.82 64.11 -0.84
CA PRO A 159 62.47 63.84 -2.23
C PRO A 159 61.29 62.88 -2.33
N PHE A 160 60.50 62.95 -3.41
CA PHE A 160 59.45 61.97 -3.67
C PHE A 160 60.06 60.58 -3.89
N LEU A 161 59.78 59.62 -2.99
CA LEU A 161 60.41 58.30 -3.02
C LEU A 161 59.55 57.28 -3.77
N VAL A 162 59.71 57.22 -5.09
CA VAL A 162 59.03 56.23 -5.96
C VAL A 162 59.24 54.79 -5.46
N ALA A 163 60.44 54.49 -4.95
CA ALA A 163 60.77 53.16 -4.42
C ALA A 163 59.85 52.74 -3.25
N ASN A 164 59.44 53.67 -2.38
CA ASN A 164 58.54 53.37 -1.26
C ASN A 164 57.15 52.98 -1.74
N VAL A 165 56.62 53.74 -2.71
CA VAL A 165 55.31 53.47 -3.33
C VAL A 165 55.36 52.12 -4.04
N VAL A 166 56.34 51.91 -4.90
CA VAL A 166 56.49 50.67 -5.68
C VAL A 166 56.66 49.45 -4.77
N PHE A 167 57.49 49.54 -3.73
CA PHE A 167 57.71 48.42 -2.82
C PHE A 167 56.45 48.07 -2.01
N ARG A 168 55.81 49.06 -1.40
CA ARG A 168 54.61 48.82 -0.56
C ARG A 168 53.42 48.35 -1.38
N VAL A 169 53.12 49.04 -2.49
CA VAL A 169 52.02 48.68 -3.38
C VAL A 169 52.32 47.36 -4.11
N GLY A 170 53.58 47.11 -4.49
CA GLY A 170 54.00 45.88 -5.13
C GLY A 170 53.80 44.64 -4.27
N ILE A 171 54.20 44.68 -2.99
CA ILE A 171 53.95 43.57 -2.06
C ILE A 171 52.45 43.40 -1.82
N GLN A 172 51.71 44.49 -1.62
CA GLN A 172 50.25 44.41 -1.48
C GLN A 172 49.57 43.83 -2.72
N PHE A 173 50.05 44.12 -3.93
CA PHE A 173 49.51 43.52 -5.14
C PHE A 173 49.67 41.99 -5.14
N ILE A 174 50.84 41.48 -4.74
CA ILE A 174 51.09 40.04 -4.61
C ILE A 174 50.16 39.42 -3.56
N VAL A 175 50.06 40.03 -2.38
CA VAL A 175 49.18 39.54 -1.30
C VAL A 175 47.71 39.60 -1.72
N ALA A 176 47.29 40.63 -2.47
CA ALA A 176 45.92 40.77 -2.97
C ALA A 176 45.57 39.70 -3.99
N LEU A 177 46.52 39.37 -4.88
CA LEU A 177 46.36 38.28 -5.83
C LEU A 177 46.19 36.95 -5.10
N VAL A 178 47.06 36.64 -4.14
CA VAL A 178 46.99 35.39 -3.37
C VAL A 178 45.70 35.32 -2.55
N ALA A 179 45.41 36.34 -1.73
CA ALA A 179 44.23 36.37 -0.88
C ALA A 179 42.93 36.36 -1.70
N GLY A 180 42.88 37.12 -2.80
CA GLY A 180 41.73 37.18 -3.70
C GLY A 180 41.47 35.87 -4.43
N LEU A 181 42.53 35.21 -4.93
CA LEU A 181 42.42 33.90 -5.58
C LEU A 181 42.04 32.80 -4.59
N MET A 182 42.65 32.77 -3.40
CA MET A 182 42.31 31.80 -2.35
C MET A 182 40.88 31.97 -1.88
N SER A 183 40.44 33.20 -1.60
CA SER A 183 39.05 33.49 -1.22
C SER A 183 38.06 33.02 -2.29
N ARG A 184 38.38 33.26 -3.57
CA ARG A 184 37.57 32.78 -4.70
C ARG A 184 37.54 31.25 -4.80
N SER A 185 38.66 30.57 -4.56
CA SER A 185 38.73 29.09 -4.58
C SER A 185 37.89 28.49 -3.46
N LEU A 186 38.06 28.98 -2.23
CA LEU A 186 37.30 28.53 -1.06
C LEU A 186 35.80 28.72 -1.24
N ALA A 187 35.39 29.88 -1.78
CA ALA A 187 33.98 30.14 -2.07
C ALA A 187 33.41 29.15 -3.10
N ARG A 188 34.19 28.77 -4.12
CA ARG A 188 33.78 27.77 -5.12
C ARG A 188 33.71 26.36 -4.56
N GLU A 189 34.68 25.96 -3.75
CA GLU A 189 34.70 24.65 -3.10
C GLU A 189 33.52 24.50 -2.13
N ALA A 190 33.23 25.52 -1.33
CA ALA A 190 32.07 25.54 -0.45
C ALA A 190 30.74 25.43 -1.22
N ALA A 191 30.61 26.12 -2.36
CA ALA A 191 29.43 26.03 -3.22
C ALA A 191 29.25 24.62 -3.81
N ARG A 192 30.33 23.99 -4.29
CA ARG A 192 30.30 22.62 -4.82
C ARG A 192 29.91 21.60 -3.75
N ALA A 193 30.52 21.68 -2.58
CA ALA A 193 30.18 20.79 -1.46
C ALA A 193 28.71 20.92 -1.03
N ALA A 194 28.16 22.14 -1.04
CA ALA A 194 26.75 22.37 -0.75
C ALA A 194 25.82 21.78 -1.83
N ASP A 195 26.20 21.86 -3.11
CA ASP A 195 25.44 21.24 -4.21
C ASP A 195 25.47 19.72 -4.16
N GLU A 196 26.63 19.12 -3.90
CA GLU A 196 26.80 17.68 -3.74
C GLU A 196 25.97 17.16 -2.56
N ALA A 197 26.03 17.84 -1.41
CA ALA A 197 25.22 17.49 -0.24
C ALA A 197 23.71 17.55 -0.55
N ARG A 198 23.26 18.58 -1.29
CA ARG A 198 21.85 18.70 -1.71
C ARG A 198 21.41 17.55 -2.61
N ARG A 199 22.24 17.18 -3.59
CA ARG A 199 21.94 16.06 -4.50
C ARG A 199 21.91 14.74 -3.74
N ALA A 200 22.88 14.50 -2.85
CA ALA A 200 22.93 13.31 -2.02
C ALA A 200 21.69 13.19 -1.11
N GLU A 201 21.28 14.29 -0.48
CA GLU A 201 20.06 14.32 0.35
C GLU A 201 18.79 14.02 -0.47
N GLN A 202 18.68 14.57 -1.69
CA GLN A 202 17.57 14.28 -2.58
C GLN A 202 17.53 12.81 -3.02
N VAL A 203 18.67 12.22 -3.37
CA VAL A 203 18.77 10.80 -3.72
C VAL A 203 18.40 9.92 -2.54
N ALA A 204 18.95 10.19 -1.35
CA ALA A 204 18.66 9.44 -0.14
C ALA A 204 17.17 9.49 0.24
N ARG A 205 16.51 10.65 0.08
CA ARG A 205 15.06 10.78 0.31
C ARG A 205 14.27 9.91 -0.67
N ARG A 206 14.61 9.92 -1.96
CA ARG A 206 13.93 9.09 -2.98
C ARG A 206 14.12 7.60 -2.71
N GLU A 207 15.33 7.17 -2.38
CA GLU A 207 15.59 5.77 -2.02
C GLU A 207 14.84 5.35 -0.76
N ALA A 208 14.76 6.22 0.25
CA ALA A 208 14.02 5.93 1.48
C ALA A 208 12.51 5.76 1.21
N THR A 209 11.90 6.62 0.37
CA THR A 209 10.50 6.48 -0.03
C THR A 209 10.27 5.18 -0.80
N ALA A 210 11.09 4.90 -1.82
CA ALA A 210 10.96 3.67 -2.61
C ALA A 210 11.13 2.40 -1.76
N ARG A 211 12.05 2.42 -0.78
CA ARG A 211 12.23 1.29 0.16
C ARG A 211 11.02 1.09 1.06
N ARG A 212 10.37 2.16 1.53
CA ARG A 212 9.13 2.06 2.32
C ARG A 212 7.99 1.47 1.51
N GLU A 213 7.81 1.93 0.27
CA GLU A 213 6.79 1.39 -0.64
C GLU A 213 7.02 -0.12 -0.88
N LEU A 214 8.26 -0.53 -1.16
CA LEU A 214 8.60 -1.94 -1.37
C LEU A 214 8.45 -2.79 -0.10
N ALA A 215 8.73 -2.22 1.07
CA ALA A 215 8.54 -2.92 2.35
C ALA A 215 7.04 -3.15 2.62
N ALA A 216 6.21 -2.11 2.48
CA ALA A 216 4.75 -2.23 2.63
C ALA A 216 4.17 -3.26 1.64
N PHE A 217 4.67 -3.27 0.41
CA PHE A 217 4.34 -4.26 -0.61
C PHE A 217 4.67 -5.70 -0.17
N ASN A 218 5.91 -5.97 0.26
CA ASN A 218 6.33 -7.31 0.68
C ASN A 218 5.56 -7.79 1.92
N THR A 219 5.33 -6.90 2.89
CA THR A 219 4.54 -7.22 4.08
C THR A 219 3.12 -7.61 3.68
N ALA A 220 2.46 -6.87 2.79
CA ALA A 220 1.11 -7.18 2.35
C ALA A 220 1.03 -8.56 1.68
N ILE A 221 1.93 -8.88 0.74
CA ILE A 221 1.95 -10.19 0.07
C ILE A 221 2.18 -11.33 1.07
N LEU A 222 3.22 -11.25 1.90
CA LEU A 222 3.57 -12.32 2.83
C LEU A 222 2.44 -12.56 3.84
N THR A 223 1.82 -11.48 4.31
CA THR A 223 0.70 -11.54 5.24
C THR A 223 -0.54 -12.16 4.58
N GLY A 224 -0.82 -11.78 3.33
CA GLY A 224 -1.95 -12.30 2.59
C GLY A 224 -1.82 -13.78 2.22
N VAL A 225 -0.61 -14.25 1.93
CA VAL A 225 -0.33 -15.67 1.61
C VAL A 225 -0.34 -16.55 2.85
N ALA A 226 0.02 -16.02 4.03
CA ALA A 226 0.05 -16.79 5.27
C ALA A 226 -1.34 -17.05 5.88
N ALA A 227 -2.39 -16.39 5.39
CA ALA A 227 -3.74 -16.51 5.93
C ALA A 227 -4.40 -17.84 5.52
N GLU A 228 -5.24 -18.39 6.41
CA GLU A 228 -5.96 -19.66 6.19
C GLU A 228 -7.14 -19.51 5.22
N ASP A 229 -7.70 -18.29 5.13
CA ASP A 229 -8.86 -17.95 4.32
C ASP A 229 -8.74 -16.54 3.71
N LEU A 230 -9.52 -16.29 2.65
CA LEU A 230 -9.51 -15.04 1.89
C LEU A 230 -9.86 -13.81 2.73
N ASP A 231 -10.84 -13.91 3.62
CA ASP A 231 -11.29 -12.78 4.42
C ASP A 231 -10.22 -12.39 5.44
N SER A 232 -9.61 -13.37 6.10
CA SER A 232 -8.46 -13.15 6.99
C SER A 232 -7.27 -12.54 6.25
N SER A 233 -6.98 -13.04 5.03
CA SER A 233 -5.94 -12.50 4.15
C SER A 233 -6.14 -11.00 3.90
N ILE A 234 -7.34 -10.62 3.49
CA ILE A 234 -7.67 -9.23 3.15
C ILE A 234 -7.65 -8.32 4.37
N ARG A 235 -8.22 -8.74 5.51
CA ARG A 235 -8.17 -7.97 6.76
C ARG A 235 -6.74 -7.66 7.19
N LEU A 236 -5.86 -8.66 7.15
CA LEU A 236 -4.47 -8.48 7.55
C LEU A 236 -3.69 -7.61 6.56
N MET A 237 -3.95 -7.74 5.25
CA MET A 237 -3.38 -6.86 4.23
C MET A 237 -3.79 -5.39 4.44
N ALA A 238 -5.07 -5.12 4.67
CA ALA A 238 -5.55 -3.76 4.96
C ALA A 238 -4.82 -3.14 6.17
N ALA A 239 -4.70 -3.91 7.26
CA ALA A 239 -4.04 -3.47 8.48
C ALA A 239 -2.52 -3.30 8.37
N ALA A 240 -1.87 -4.02 7.45
CA ALA A 240 -0.44 -3.85 7.17
C ALA A 240 -0.21 -2.61 6.29
N ILE A 241 -0.95 -2.48 5.19
CA ILE A 241 -0.80 -1.38 4.23
C ILE A 241 -1.12 -0.04 4.90
N GLY A 242 -2.25 0.05 5.60
CA GLY A 242 -2.66 1.29 6.27
C GLY A 242 -1.63 1.77 7.30
N ARG A 243 -1.07 0.85 8.08
CA ARG A 243 -0.05 1.14 9.10
C ARG A 243 1.30 1.53 8.49
N ASP A 244 1.80 0.77 7.53
CA ASP A 244 3.16 0.92 7.00
C ASP A 244 3.27 2.13 6.06
N LEU A 245 2.19 2.48 5.36
CA LEU A 245 2.10 3.67 4.51
C LEU A 245 1.56 4.90 5.25
N GLY A 246 1.04 4.73 6.47
CA GLY A 246 0.57 5.82 7.32
C GLY A 246 -0.74 6.44 6.84
N TYR A 247 -1.62 5.65 6.22
CA TYR A 247 -2.96 6.11 5.84
C TYR A 247 -3.84 6.22 7.09
N GLU A 248 -4.65 7.30 7.16
CA GLU A 248 -5.62 7.47 8.25
C GLU A 248 -6.72 6.42 8.18
N THR A 249 -7.15 6.08 6.98
CA THR A 249 -8.19 5.09 6.71
C THR A 249 -7.88 4.37 5.41
N LEU A 250 -8.06 3.06 5.41
CA LEU A 250 -7.94 2.23 4.21
C LEU A 250 -8.97 1.12 4.26
N SER A 251 -9.64 0.88 3.14
CA SER A 251 -10.60 -0.20 2.99
C SER A 251 -10.29 -1.03 1.74
N ILE A 252 -10.52 -2.34 1.84
CA ILE A 252 -10.46 -3.28 0.72
C ILE A 252 -11.86 -3.84 0.55
N LEU A 253 -12.47 -3.55 -0.59
CA LEU A 253 -13.79 -4.04 -0.94
C LEU A 253 -13.67 -5.08 -2.06
N LEU A 254 -14.37 -6.20 -1.93
CA LEU A 254 -14.49 -7.19 -3.00
C LEU A 254 -15.83 -7.03 -3.70
N ARG A 255 -15.85 -7.28 -5.00
CA ARG A 255 -17.06 -7.23 -5.80
C ARG A 255 -17.80 -8.56 -5.75
N GLU A 256 -19.10 -8.48 -5.48
CA GLU A 256 -20.07 -9.56 -5.59
C GLU A 256 -21.17 -9.08 -6.55
N ASP A 257 -21.25 -9.66 -7.75
CA ASP A 257 -22.20 -9.37 -8.83
C ASP A 257 -22.52 -7.87 -9.06
N ASP A 258 -23.50 -7.33 -8.32
CA ASP A 258 -24.08 -5.98 -8.41
C ASP A 258 -23.64 -5.00 -7.32
N HIS A 259 -22.77 -5.41 -6.39
CA HIS A 259 -22.30 -4.58 -5.29
C HIS A 259 -20.86 -4.87 -4.85
N LEU A 260 -20.33 -4.04 -3.95
CA LEU A 260 -19.07 -4.21 -3.26
C LEU A 260 -19.32 -4.51 -1.78
N GLU A 261 -18.62 -5.51 -1.25
CA GLU A 261 -18.58 -5.84 0.17
C GLU A 261 -17.25 -5.44 0.79
N VAL A 262 -17.28 -4.76 1.94
CA VAL A 262 -16.07 -4.43 2.70
C VAL A 262 -15.51 -5.70 3.35
N LYS A 263 -14.32 -6.13 2.93
CA LYS A 263 -13.66 -7.33 3.45
C LYS A 263 -12.49 -7.03 4.38
N GLY A 264 -11.86 -5.86 4.24
CA GLY A 264 -10.76 -5.42 5.09
C GLY A 264 -10.82 -3.92 5.35
N MET A 265 -10.46 -3.51 6.56
CA MET A 265 -10.42 -2.10 6.95
C MET A 265 -9.28 -1.81 7.93
N TYR A 266 -8.76 -0.59 7.86
CA TYR A 266 -7.81 -0.01 8.78
C TYR A 266 -8.22 1.43 9.12
N GLY A 267 -8.01 1.83 10.39
CA GLY A 267 -8.19 3.23 10.80
C GLY A 267 -9.61 3.64 11.19
N MET A 268 -10.62 2.79 10.97
CA MET A 268 -12.00 3.03 11.42
C MET A 268 -12.66 1.75 11.99
N PRO A 269 -13.76 1.87 12.77
CA PRO A 269 -14.56 0.72 13.19
C PRO A 269 -15.13 0.01 11.97
N PHE A 270 -15.15 -1.33 11.99
CA PHE A 270 -15.64 -2.12 10.86
C PHE A 270 -17.07 -1.72 10.46
N PHE A 271 -17.26 -1.43 9.17
CA PHE A 271 -18.55 -1.10 8.58
C PHE A 271 -19.09 -2.32 7.84
N GLU A 272 -20.14 -2.95 8.37
CA GLU A 272 -20.95 -3.93 7.64
C GLU A 272 -21.92 -3.18 6.73
N GLY A 273 -21.45 -2.77 5.57
CA GLY A 273 -22.30 -2.19 4.56
C GLY A 273 -21.88 -2.57 3.16
N VAL A 274 -22.85 -2.44 2.27
CA VAL A 274 -22.78 -2.85 0.88
C VAL A 274 -22.78 -1.61 0.02
N VAL A 275 -21.86 -1.50 -0.93
CA VAL A 275 -21.79 -0.35 -1.85
C VAL A 275 -22.28 -0.79 -3.23
N PRO A 276 -23.42 -0.30 -3.72
CA PRO A 276 -23.91 -0.64 -5.06
C PRO A 276 -22.92 -0.23 -6.16
N ILE A 277 -22.79 -1.05 -7.20
CA ILE A 277 -21.94 -0.70 -8.34
C ILE A 277 -22.49 0.55 -9.05
N GLY A 278 -21.64 1.54 -9.23
CA GLY A 278 -21.98 2.84 -9.82
C GLY A 278 -22.40 3.92 -8.83
N GLU A 279 -22.51 3.61 -7.53
CA GLU A 279 -22.83 4.57 -6.48
C GLU A 279 -21.61 4.90 -5.62
N GLY A 280 -21.53 6.12 -5.08
CA GLY A 280 -20.36 6.58 -4.35
C GLY A 280 -19.07 6.60 -5.18
N VAL A 281 -17.95 6.85 -4.53
CA VAL A 281 -16.64 6.89 -5.18
C VAL A 281 -16.18 5.47 -5.51
N THR A 282 -16.15 4.57 -4.52
CA THR A 282 -15.76 3.16 -4.72
C THR A 282 -16.65 2.41 -5.72
N GLY A 283 -17.98 2.56 -5.66
CA GLY A 283 -18.87 1.95 -6.65
C GLY A 283 -18.69 2.51 -8.05
N THR A 284 -18.39 3.82 -8.21
CA THR A 284 -18.03 4.41 -9.51
C THR A 284 -16.73 3.82 -10.05
N VAL A 285 -15.70 3.65 -9.21
CA VAL A 285 -14.44 3.00 -9.61
C VAL A 285 -14.70 1.56 -10.05
N ALA A 286 -15.55 0.81 -9.33
CA ALA A 286 -15.89 -0.55 -9.70
C ALA A 286 -16.67 -0.65 -11.02
N ALA A 287 -17.59 0.27 -11.28
CA ALA A 287 -18.38 0.31 -12.51
C ALA A 287 -17.54 0.70 -13.75
N THR A 288 -16.63 1.65 -13.59
CA THR A 288 -15.85 2.22 -14.70
C THR A 288 -14.49 1.56 -14.89
N GLY A 289 -13.97 0.90 -13.86
CA GLY A 289 -12.59 0.48 -13.76
C GLY A 289 -11.60 1.65 -13.75
N ARG A 290 -12.00 2.90 -13.50
CA ARG A 290 -11.05 4.03 -13.52
C ARG A 290 -10.81 4.50 -12.10
N SER A 291 -9.53 4.61 -11.73
CA SER A 291 -9.14 5.15 -10.43
C SER A 291 -9.55 6.62 -10.32
N LEU A 292 -9.90 7.05 -9.11
CA LEU A 292 -10.37 8.41 -8.84
C LEU A 292 -9.60 9.02 -7.67
N ILE A 293 -9.40 10.33 -7.76
CA ILE A 293 -9.03 11.19 -6.63
C ILE A 293 -10.18 12.19 -6.46
N VAL A 294 -10.72 12.27 -5.26
CA VAL A 294 -11.79 13.18 -4.87
C VAL A 294 -11.24 14.13 -3.80
N PRO A 295 -10.86 15.37 -4.18
CA PRO A 295 -10.28 16.34 -3.24
C PRO A 295 -11.24 16.82 -2.15
N ASP A 296 -12.55 16.79 -2.44
CA ASP A 296 -13.62 17.16 -1.53
C ASP A 296 -14.82 16.21 -1.74
N VAL A 297 -15.03 15.29 -0.80
CA VAL A 297 -16.11 14.29 -0.89
C VAL A 297 -17.50 14.92 -0.75
N ASP A 298 -17.62 16.06 -0.06
CA ASP A 298 -18.88 16.80 0.06
C ASP A 298 -19.34 17.37 -1.31
N ALA A 299 -18.39 17.58 -2.22
CA ALA A 299 -18.64 18.04 -3.58
C ALA A 299 -18.92 16.88 -4.56
N PHE A 300 -18.73 15.62 -4.15
CA PHE A 300 -18.96 14.46 -5.00
C PHE A 300 -20.44 14.05 -4.98
N SER A 301 -21.07 14.08 -6.16
CA SER A 301 -22.49 13.72 -6.30
C SER A 301 -22.71 12.24 -5.99
N GLY A 302 -23.58 11.95 -5.03
CA GLY A 302 -23.90 10.56 -4.63
C GLY A 302 -22.82 9.91 -3.77
N TYR A 303 -22.00 10.71 -3.07
CA TYR A 303 -21.08 10.21 -2.06
C TYR A 303 -21.81 9.44 -0.95
N ILE A 304 -21.26 8.29 -0.56
CA ILE A 304 -21.79 7.44 0.50
C ILE A 304 -20.97 7.72 1.76
N VAL A 305 -21.59 8.35 2.75
CA VAL A 305 -20.90 8.75 3.98
C VAL A 305 -20.80 7.56 4.93
N ALA A 306 -19.59 7.02 5.08
CA ALA A 306 -19.27 6.03 6.12
C ALA A 306 -18.84 6.70 7.44
N ASP A 307 -17.98 7.72 7.36
CA ASP A 307 -17.56 8.57 8.48
C ASP A 307 -17.75 10.06 8.10
N PRO A 308 -18.57 10.84 8.84
CA PRO A 308 -18.86 12.23 8.52
C PRO A 308 -17.65 13.18 8.64
N ASP A 309 -16.54 12.74 9.26
CA ASP A 309 -15.32 13.54 9.35
C ASP A 309 -14.46 13.48 8.08
N MET A 310 -14.71 12.54 7.16
CA MET A 310 -13.90 12.36 5.96
C MET A 310 -14.15 13.48 4.95
N ARG A 311 -13.06 13.99 4.36
CA ARG A 311 -13.07 15.16 3.49
C ARG A 311 -12.49 14.90 2.11
N SER A 312 -11.57 13.96 1.96
CA SER A 312 -11.06 13.54 0.65
C SER A 312 -10.89 12.02 0.58
N GLU A 313 -10.93 11.49 -0.63
CA GLU A 313 -10.88 10.06 -0.91
C GLU A 313 -10.09 9.79 -2.19
N MET A 314 -9.38 8.67 -2.25
CA MET A 314 -8.87 8.11 -3.50
C MET A 314 -9.13 6.62 -3.55
N ALA A 315 -9.57 6.14 -4.71
CA ALA A 315 -9.94 4.75 -4.90
C ALA A 315 -9.32 4.20 -6.20
N ALA A 316 -8.84 2.96 -6.13
CA ALA A 316 -8.22 2.26 -7.23
C ALA A 316 -8.89 0.88 -7.46
N PRO A 317 -9.16 0.50 -8.71
CA PRO A 317 -9.77 -0.79 -9.02
C PRO A 317 -8.76 -1.92 -8.79
N MET A 318 -9.21 -3.01 -8.18
CA MET A 318 -8.47 -4.26 -8.10
C MET A 318 -8.83 -5.12 -9.32
N ARG A 319 -7.87 -5.40 -10.19
CA ARG A 319 -8.13 -6.01 -11.51
C ARG A 319 -7.41 -7.33 -11.74
N ILE A 320 -8.07 -8.22 -12.47
CA ILE A 320 -7.48 -9.41 -13.07
C ILE A 320 -7.84 -9.40 -14.57
N GLY A 321 -6.86 -9.10 -15.41
CA GLY A 321 -7.13 -8.83 -16.83
C GLY A 321 -8.02 -7.59 -16.98
N ASP A 322 -9.15 -7.75 -17.65
CA ASP A 322 -10.14 -6.67 -17.84
C ASP A 322 -11.20 -6.62 -16.73
N ASP A 323 -11.25 -7.63 -15.86
CA ASP A 323 -12.27 -7.77 -14.82
C ASP A 323 -11.89 -7.03 -13.55
N VAL A 324 -12.79 -6.18 -13.05
CA VAL A 324 -12.66 -5.52 -11.74
C VAL A 324 -13.27 -6.43 -10.68
N ILE A 325 -12.41 -6.98 -9.81
CA ILE A 325 -12.78 -7.92 -8.76
C ILE A 325 -12.97 -7.25 -7.39
N GLY A 326 -12.68 -5.96 -7.28
CA GLY A 326 -12.78 -5.19 -6.06
C GLY A 326 -12.25 -3.77 -6.20
N VAL A 327 -12.18 -3.05 -5.08
CA VAL A 327 -11.67 -1.69 -4.99
C VAL A 327 -10.80 -1.56 -3.73
N LEU A 328 -9.64 -0.94 -3.90
CA LEU A 328 -8.81 -0.46 -2.81
C LEU A 328 -9.08 1.02 -2.62
N ASP A 329 -9.42 1.39 -1.40
CA ASP A 329 -9.89 2.72 -1.08
C ASP A 329 -9.16 3.31 0.15
N VAL A 330 -8.95 4.62 0.12
CA VAL A 330 -8.23 5.39 1.13
C VAL A 330 -8.92 6.74 1.33
N GLU A 331 -9.22 7.05 2.59
CA GLU A 331 -9.92 8.28 2.99
C GLU A 331 -9.04 9.12 3.94
N SER A 332 -9.28 10.43 3.95
CA SER A 332 -8.63 11.38 4.87
C SER A 332 -9.61 12.44 5.36
N ARG A 333 -9.43 12.87 6.61
CA ARG A 333 -10.14 14.02 7.21
C ARG A 333 -9.67 15.38 6.67
N GLN A 334 -8.62 15.40 5.84
CA GLN A 334 -8.08 16.61 5.23
C GLN A 334 -8.63 16.78 3.81
N LEU A 335 -8.95 18.02 3.42
CA LEU A 335 -9.26 18.35 2.03
C LEU A 335 -8.02 18.24 1.16
N ASP A 336 -8.17 17.75 -0.07
CA ASP A 336 -7.12 17.66 -1.09
C ASP A 336 -5.85 16.93 -0.59
N ALA A 337 -6.05 15.83 0.15
CA ALA A 337 -4.95 15.12 0.81
C ALA A 337 -4.10 14.26 -0.14
N PHE A 338 -4.63 13.92 -1.31
CA PHE A 338 -4.04 12.94 -2.23
C PHE A 338 -3.62 13.56 -3.55
N ASP A 339 -2.44 13.15 -4.04
CA ASP A 339 -1.92 13.55 -5.35
C ASP A 339 -1.81 12.36 -6.31
N GLN A 340 -1.40 12.62 -7.55
CA GLN A 340 -1.26 11.57 -8.56
C GLN A 340 -0.20 10.51 -8.18
N ALA A 341 0.84 10.89 -7.44
CA ALA A 341 1.87 9.94 -7.03
C ALA A 341 1.33 8.95 -5.98
N ALA A 342 0.49 9.42 -5.06
CA ALA A 342 -0.23 8.59 -4.12
C ALA A 342 -1.21 7.64 -4.84
N LEU A 343 -1.95 8.12 -5.85
CA LEU A 343 -2.84 7.27 -6.64
C LEU A 343 -2.08 6.21 -7.44
N ASP A 344 -0.94 6.57 -8.05
CA ASP A 344 -0.11 5.62 -8.80
C ASP A 344 0.44 4.50 -7.90
N LEU A 345 0.77 4.82 -6.64
CA LEU A 345 1.12 3.82 -5.63
C LEU A 345 -0.08 2.94 -5.27
N LEU A 346 -1.25 3.55 -5.05
CA LEU A 346 -2.48 2.84 -4.70
C LEU A 346 -2.89 1.85 -5.80
N VAL A 347 -2.79 2.23 -7.06
CA VAL A 347 -3.08 1.34 -8.21
C VAL A 347 -2.16 0.13 -8.22
N ARG A 348 -0.85 0.32 -8.00
CA ARG A 348 0.11 -0.80 -7.92
C ARG A 348 -0.22 -1.76 -6.77
N LEU A 349 -0.68 -1.23 -5.64
CA LEU A 349 -1.12 -2.05 -4.51
C LEU A 349 -2.42 -2.79 -4.84
N ALA A 350 -3.38 -2.11 -5.46
CA ALA A 350 -4.66 -2.70 -5.86
C ALA A 350 -4.46 -3.88 -6.82
N ASP A 351 -3.60 -3.74 -7.83
CA ASP A 351 -3.26 -4.82 -8.77
C ASP A 351 -2.68 -6.05 -8.05
N GLN A 352 -1.81 -5.83 -7.06
CA GLN A 352 -1.18 -6.92 -6.32
C GLN A 352 -2.15 -7.62 -5.35
N ILE A 353 -2.97 -6.84 -4.63
CA ILE A 353 -4.01 -7.38 -3.76
C ILE A 353 -5.01 -8.16 -4.60
N ALA A 354 -5.34 -7.68 -5.81
CA ALA A 354 -6.20 -8.39 -6.74
C ALA A 354 -5.65 -9.78 -7.05
N LEU A 355 -4.34 -9.88 -7.35
CA LEU A 355 -3.69 -11.16 -7.64
C LEU A 355 -3.75 -12.12 -6.44
N VAL A 356 -3.45 -11.63 -5.23
CA VAL A 356 -3.50 -12.44 -4.00
C VAL A 356 -4.92 -12.91 -3.70
N ALA A 357 -5.91 -12.00 -3.79
CA ALA A 357 -7.31 -12.32 -3.58
C ALA A 357 -7.83 -13.35 -4.58
N HIS A 358 -7.48 -13.18 -5.86
CA HIS A 358 -7.84 -14.12 -6.92
C HIS A 358 -7.21 -15.50 -6.71
N SER A 359 -5.92 -15.55 -6.37
CA SER A 359 -5.23 -16.81 -6.07
C SER A 359 -5.86 -17.54 -4.89
N ASN A 360 -6.17 -16.83 -3.80
CA ASN A 360 -6.83 -17.42 -2.64
C ASN A 360 -8.23 -17.95 -2.98
N ARG A 361 -9.03 -17.20 -3.75
CA ARG A 361 -10.36 -17.64 -4.22
C ARG A 361 -10.27 -18.93 -5.04
N LEU A 362 -9.31 -19.02 -5.96
CA LEU A 362 -9.07 -20.23 -6.76
C LEU A 362 -8.66 -21.43 -5.89
N LEU A 363 -7.77 -21.23 -4.92
CA LEU A 363 -7.36 -22.28 -3.99
C LEU A 363 -8.54 -22.79 -3.15
N SER A 364 -9.40 -21.90 -2.66
CA SER A 364 -10.60 -22.30 -1.92
C SER A 364 -11.58 -23.08 -2.79
N GLN A 365 -11.82 -22.65 -4.04
CA GLN A 365 -12.67 -23.38 -5.00
C GLN A 365 -12.10 -24.76 -5.33
N GLN A 366 -10.78 -24.87 -5.50
CA GLN A 366 -10.11 -26.15 -5.73
C GLN A 366 -10.25 -27.08 -4.53
N ALA A 367 -10.04 -26.57 -3.30
CA ALA A 367 -10.20 -27.34 -2.08
C ALA A 367 -11.63 -27.86 -1.92
N GLU A 368 -12.64 -27.04 -2.22
CA GLU A 368 -14.05 -27.46 -2.19
C GLU A 368 -14.36 -28.53 -3.23
N THR A 369 -13.85 -28.36 -4.46
CA THR A 369 -13.99 -29.37 -5.52
C THR A 369 -13.36 -30.70 -5.12
N VAL A 370 -12.17 -30.67 -4.52
CA VAL A 370 -11.49 -31.88 -4.03
C VAL A 370 -12.31 -32.56 -2.92
N ARG A 371 -12.83 -31.79 -1.95
CA ARG A 371 -13.72 -32.33 -0.91
C ARG A 371 -14.93 -33.02 -1.53
N ARG A 372 -15.59 -32.37 -2.49
CA ARG A 372 -16.76 -32.95 -3.16
C ARG A 372 -16.45 -34.24 -3.92
N LEU A 373 -15.29 -34.30 -4.58
CA LEU A 373 -14.82 -35.51 -5.25
C LEU A 373 -14.53 -36.64 -4.27
N GLN A 374 -13.95 -36.33 -3.10
CA GLN A 374 -13.72 -37.32 -2.05
C GLN A 374 -15.02 -37.87 -1.46
N GLU A 375 -16.02 -37.01 -1.25
CA GLU A 375 -17.36 -37.44 -0.82
C GLU A 375 -18.00 -38.41 -1.82
N LEU A 376 -17.94 -38.09 -3.12
CA LEU A 376 -18.46 -38.95 -4.18
C LEU A 376 -17.70 -40.29 -4.27
N ASP A 377 -16.37 -40.27 -4.14
CA ASP A 377 -15.56 -41.49 -4.15
C ASP A 377 -15.86 -42.38 -2.93
N GLN A 378 -16.10 -41.77 -1.76
CA GLN A 378 -16.53 -42.49 -0.57
C GLN A 378 -17.91 -43.13 -0.76
N MET A 379 -18.91 -42.37 -1.26
CA MET A 379 -20.25 -42.91 -1.54
C MET A 379 -20.21 -44.08 -2.54
N LYS A 380 -19.37 -43.98 -3.57
CA LYS A 380 -19.14 -45.06 -4.54
C LYS A 380 -18.52 -46.28 -3.87
N SER A 381 -17.53 -46.08 -3.02
CA SER A 381 -16.87 -47.17 -2.28
C SER A 381 -17.85 -47.89 -1.35
N ASP A 382 -18.69 -47.13 -0.63
CA ASP A 382 -19.75 -47.66 0.24
C ASP A 382 -20.79 -48.45 -0.57
N PHE A 383 -21.22 -47.93 -1.72
CA PHE A 383 -22.13 -48.64 -2.62
C PHE A 383 -21.55 -49.98 -3.09
N VAL A 384 -20.28 -50.02 -3.51
CA VAL A 384 -19.60 -51.26 -3.93
C VAL A 384 -19.48 -52.24 -2.76
N ALA A 385 -19.15 -51.76 -1.56
CA ALA A 385 -19.02 -52.59 -0.37
C ALA A 385 -20.36 -53.22 0.04
N ILE A 386 -21.43 -52.43 0.13
CA ILE A 386 -22.79 -52.88 0.46
C ILE A 386 -23.28 -53.88 -0.59
N THR A 387 -23.14 -53.55 -1.87
CA THR A 387 -23.51 -54.45 -2.98
C THR A 387 -22.78 -55.78 -2.88
N SER A 388 -21.46 -55.75 -2.65
CA SER A 388 -20.66 -56.97 -2.51
C SER A 388 -21.12 -57.82 -1.31
N HIS A 389 -21.54 -57.20 -0.21
CA HIS A 389 -22.05 -57.90 0.96
C HIS A 389 -23.41 -58.56 0.70
N GLU A 390 -24.35 -57.83 0.10
CA GLU A 390 -25.68 -58.34 -0.25
C GLU A 390 -25.63 -59.46 -1.29
N LEU A 391 -24.65 -59.45 -2.21
CA LEU A 391 -24.42 -60.55 -3.14
C LEU A 391 -23.74 -61.76 -2.47
N ARG A 392 -22.78 -61.53 -1.56
CA ARG A 392 -22.03 -62.62 -0.89
C ARG A 392 -22.92 -63.48 0.02
N THR A 393 -23.90 -62.88 0.68
CA THR A 393 -24.81 -63.56 1.60
C THR A 393 -25.60 -64.71 0.95
N PRO A 394 -26.41 -64.48 -0.12
CA PRO A 394 -27.13 -65.55 -0.79
C PRO A 394 -26.19 -66.57 -1.43
N ILE A 395 -25.06 -66.14 -2.01
CA ILE A 395 -24.04 -67.07 -2.57
C ILE A 395 -23.49 -68.01 -1.50
N THR A 396 -23.19 -67.48 -0.31
CA THR A 396 -22.65 -68.26 0.80
C THR A 396 -23.68 -69.26 1.30
N ALA A 397 -24.94 -68.84 1.43
CA ALA A 397 -26.05 -69.72 1.79
C ALA A 397 -26.25 -70.86 0.78
N ILE A 398 -26.36 -70.53 -0.53
CA ILE A 398 -26.50 -71.51 -1.62
C ILE A 398 -25.37 -72.53 -1.55
N ARG A 399 -24.12 -72.07 -1.50
CA ARG A 399 -22.93 -72.94 -1.45
C ARG A 399 -22.90 -73.82 -0.19
N GLY A 400 -23.35 -73.30 0.95
CA GLY A 400 -23.44 -74.05 2.21
C GLY A 400 -24.43 -75.20 2.13
N PHE A 401 -25.64 -74.94 1.62
CA PHE A 401 -26.67 -75.96 1.45
C PHE A 401 -26.29 -76.99 0.37
N VAL A 402 -25.73 -76.56 -0.76
CA VAL A 402 -25.20 -77.47 -1.80
C VAL A 402 -24.15 -78.41 -1.21
N LYS A 403 -23.14 -77.90 -0.50
CA LYS A 403 -22.12 -78.73 0.16
C LYS A 403 -22.70 -79.69 1.20
N THR A 404 -23.76 -79.27 1.90
CA THR A 404 -24.43 -80.12 2.91
C THR A 404 -25.16 -81.28 2.24
N LEU A 405 -25.87 -81.00 1.15
CA LEU A 405 -26.53 -81.99 0.31
C LEU A 405 -25.50 -82.96 -0.27
N GLU A 406 -24.41 -82.47 -0.88
CA GLU A 406 -23.35 -83.31 -1.46
C GLU A 406 -22.71 -84.27 -0.44
N ARG A 407 -22.46 -83.81 0.79
CA ARG A 407 -21.74 -84.60 1.81
C ARG A 407 -22.60 -85.58 2.59
N ASN A 408 -23.90 -85.32 2.70
CA ASN A 408 -24.79 -86.07 3.59
C ASN A 408 -26.02 -86.62 2.87
N MET A 409 -26.01 -86.68 1.53
CA MET A 409 -27.17 -87.09 0.72
C MET A 409 -27.78 -88.41 1.19
N ASP A 410 -26.94 -89.41 1.49
CA ASP A 410 -27.35 -90.75 1.93
C ASP A 410 -27.85 -90.79 3.38
N ARG A 411 -27.68 -89.70 4.14
CA ARG A 411 -27.99 -89.58 5.58
C ARG A 411 -29.11 -88.59 5.88
N LEU A 412 -29.61 -87.86 4.87
CA LEU A 412 -30.67 -86.87 5.02
C LEU A 412 -32.03 -87.52 4.73
N ALA A 413 -33.05 -87.16 5.51
CA ALA A 413 -34.42 -87.55 5.20
C ALA A 413 -34.92 -86.82 3.94
N PRO A 414 -35.83 -87.41 3.15
CA PRO A 414 -36.39 -86.78 1.94
C PRO A 414 -36.95 -85.36 2.17
N GLU A 415 -37.54 -85.13 3.35
CA GLU A 415 -38.10 -83.84 3.75
C GLU A 415 -36.99 -82.79 3.95
N GLN A 416 -35.82 -83.19 4.48
CA GLN A 416 -34.67 -82.29 4.67
C GLN A 416 -34.04 -81.90 3.33
N VAL A 417 -33.94 -82.85 2.39
CA VAL A 417 -33.45 -82.58 1.03
C VAL A 417 -34.35 -81.57 0.33
N THR A 418 -35.67 -81.77 0.43
CA THR A 418 -36.67 -80.87 -0.15
C THR A 418 -36.58 -79.46 0.46
N SER A 419 -36.41 -79.36 1.79
CA SER A 419 -36.23 -78.10 2.49
C SER A 419 -34.96 -77.36 2.04
N PHE A 420 -33.82 -78.04 1.94
CA PHE A 420 -32.57 -77.43 1.48
C PHE A 420 -32.65 -76.98 0.02
N MET A 421 -33.27 -77.75 -0.87
CA MET A 421 -33.52 -77.34 -2.25
C MET A 421 -34.39 -76.09 -2.32
N ALA A 422 -35.43 -75.99 -1.49
CA ALA A 422 -36.28 -74.80 -1.41
C ALA A 422 -35.54 -73.56 -0.90
N ILE A 423 -34.57 -73.72 0.01
CA ILE A 423 -33.72 -72.60 0.48
C ILE A 423 -32.77 -72.15 -0.64
N ILE A 424 -32.13 -73.08 -1.35
CA ILE A 424 -31.25 -72.78 -2.48
C ILE A 424 -31.99 -71.99 -3.56
N ASP A 425 -33.16 -72.47 -3.96
CA ASP A 425 -33.99 -71.81 -4.96
C ASP A 425 -34.42 -70.40 -4.51
N ARG A 426 -34.87 -70.24 -3.26
CA ARG A 426 -35.23 -68.91 -2.71
C ARG A 426 -34.05 -67.94 -2.71
N GLN A 427 -32.85 -68.39 -2.33
CA GLN A 427 -31.65 -67.55 -2.36
C GLN A 427 -31.21 -67.23 -3.79
N SER A 428 -31.37 -68.15 -4.74
CA SER A 428 -31.07 -67.91 -6.16
C SER A 428 -32.00 -66.85 -6.75
N ARG A 429 -33.31 -66.92 -6.45
CA ARG A 429 -34.27 -65.89 -6.90
C ARG A 429 -33.96 -64.53 -6.28
N ARG A 430 -33.63 -64.48 -4.99
CA ARG A 430 -33.20 -63.24 -4.33
C ARG A 430 -31.95 -62.64 -4.99
N LEU A 431 -30.97 -63.46 -5.33
CA LEU A 431 -29.75 -63.01 -6.01
C LEU A 431 -30.07 -62.46 -7.42
N ALA A 432 -30.95 -63.12 -8.17
CA ALA A 432 -31.37 -62.65 -9.49
C ALA A 432 -32.02 -61.26 -9.41
N HIS A 433 -32.94 -61.05 -8.46
CA HIS A 433 -33.57 -59.75 -8.24
C HIS A 433 -32.55 -58.66 -7.85
N LEU A 434 -31.60 -58.97 -6.95
CA LEU A 434 -30.54 -58.01 -6.59
C LEU A 434 -29.70 -57.60 -7.80
N VAL A 435 -29.38 -58.53 -8.70
CA VAL A 435 -28.62 -58.23 -9.92
C VAL A 435 -29.45 -57.39 -10.89
N GLU A 436 -30.73 -57.69 -11.06
CA GLU A 436 -31.65 -56.90 -11.88
C GLU A 436 -31.78 -55.46 -11.36
N ASP A 437 -31.93 -55.29 -10.04
CA ASP A 437 -31.99 -53.97 -9.40
C ASP A 437 -30.71 -53.17 -9.63
N LEU A 438 -29.54 -53.80 -9.50
CA LEU A 438 -28.25 -53.14 -9.76
C LEU A 438 -28.08 -52.73 -11.23
N LEU A 439 -28.47 -53.60 -12.17
CA LEU A 439 -28.47 -53.29 -13.60
C LEU A 439 -29.44 -52.16 -13.93
N PHE A 440 -30.58 -52.10 -13.23
CA PHE A 440 -31.55 -51.03 -13.40
C PHE A 440 -31.01 -49.69 -12.89
N VAL A 441 -30.41 -49.66 -11.68
CA VAL A 441 -29.75 -48.45 -11.14
C VAL A 441 -28.65 -47.96 -12.09
N SER A 442 -27.81 -48.86 -12.62
CA SER A 442 -26.76 -48.49 -13.58
C SER A 442 -27.31 -47.89 -14.89
N LYS A 443 -28.47 -48.36 -15.36
CA LYS A 443 -29.16 -47.79 -16.54
C LYS A 443 -29.73 -46.40 -16.25
N ILE A 444 -30.22 -46.14 -15.02
CA ILE A 444 -30.65 -44.81 -14.59
C ILE A 444 -29.45 -43.86 -14.60
N GLU A 445 -28.35 -44.21 -13.92
CA GLU A 445 -27.16 -43.35 -13.80
C GLU A 445 -26.49 -43.03 -15.14
N SER A 446 -26.54 -43.96 -16.09
CA SER A 446 -26.01 -43.75 -17.44
C SER A 446 -26.94 -42.98 -18.38
N GLY A 447 -28.16 -42.63 -17.92
CA GLY A 447 -29.17 -41.96 -18.74
C GLY A 447 -29.65 -42.79 -19.94
N THR A 448 -29.47 -44.11 -19.91
CA THR A 448 -29.78 -45.01 -21.04
C THR A 448 -31.19 -45.59 -20.99
N ILE A 449 -31.96 -45.29 -19.95
CA ILE A 449 -33.36 -45.70 -19.86
C ILE A 449 -34.17 -45.00 -20.95
N ARG A 450 -34.85 -45.80 -21.75
CA ARG A 450 -35.89 -45.33 -22.67
C ARG A 450 -37.24 -45.68 -22.05
N LEU A 451 -38.07 -44.68 -21.85
CA LEU A 451 -39.45 -44.87 -21.39
C LEU A 451 -40.33 -45.22 -22.60
N SER A 452 -41.18 -46.24 -22.43
CA SER A 452 -42.20 -46.60 -23.41
C SER A 452 -43.53 -46.00 -22.96
N ILE A 453 -43.80 -44.76 -23.35
CA ILE A 453 -45.01 -44.05 -22.93
C ILE A 453 -46.22 -44.54 -23.73
N GLU A 454 -47.21 -45.07 -23.01
CA GLU A 454 -48.48 -45.59 -23.53
C GLU A 454 -49.66 -44.93 -22.79
N ARG A 455 -50.81 -44.81 -23.45
CA ARG A 455 -52.03 -44.33 -22.80
C ARG A 455 -52.74 -45.50 -22.14
N VAL A 456 -52.91 -45.44 -20.83
CA VAL A 456 -53.65 -46.46 -20.06
C VAL A 456 -54.82 -45.83 -19.32
N GLU A 457 -55.89 -46.59 -19.11
CA GLU A 457 -56.98 -46.17 -18.23
C GLU A 457 -56.55 -46.35 -16.78
N LEU A 458 -56.53 -45.25 -16.02
CA LEU A 458 -55.90 -45.18 -14.70
C LEU A 458 -56.52 -46.17 -13.71
N ALA A 459 -57.84 -46.29 -13.67
CA ALA A 459 -58.51 -47.15 -12.71
C ALA A 459 -58.26 -48.64 -12.99
N HIS A 460 -58.25 -49.04 -14.27
CA HIS A 460 -57.89 -50.38 -14.71
C HIS A 460 -56.43 -50.70 -14.38
N PHE A 461 -55.52 -49.80 -14.72
CA PHE A 461 -54.09 -49.97 -14.48
C PHE A 461 -53.76 -50.13 -12.99
N LEU A 462 -54.36 -49.33 -12.10
CA LEU A 462 -54.15 -49.46 -10.66
C LEU A 462 -54.70 -50.78 -10.10
N ARG A 463 -55.86 -51.25 -10.60
CA ARG A 463 -56.40 -52.56 -10.22
C ARG A 463 -55.48 -53.70 -10.67
N GLU A 464 -55.03 -53.69 -11.92
CA GLU A 464 -54.09 -54.69 -12.43
C GLU A 464 -52.77 -54.69 -11.65
N SER A 465 -52.24 -53.51 -11.33
CA SER A 465 -51.00 -53.36 -10.56
C SER A 465 -51.15 -53.85 -9.11
N ALA A 466 -52.31 -53.61 -8.48
CA ALA A 466 -52.59 -54.15 -7.15
C ALA A 466 -52.75 -55.68 -7.18
N GLU A 467 -53.37 -56.23 -8.22
CA GLU A 467 -53.51 -57.67 -8.39
C GLU A 467 -52.18 -58.39 -8.67
N SER A 468 -51.24 -57.72 -9.35
CA SER A 468 -49.93 -58.28 -9.68
C SER A 468 -48.95 -58.31 -8.50
N ALA A 469 -49.21 -57.54 -7.44
CA ALA A 469 -48.43 -57.55 -6.18
C ALA A 469 -48.65 -58.82 -5.31
N GLY A 470 -49.61 -59.69 -5.69
CA GLY A 470 -49.74 -61.04 -5.13
C GLY A 470 -51.06 -61.33 -4.39
N PRO A 471 -51.21 -62.54 -3.85
CA PRO A 471 -52.49 -63.01 -3.29
C PRO A 471 -52.99 -62.17 -2.09
N GLU A 472 -52.05 -61.66 -1.30
CA GLU A 472 -52.34 -60.83 -0.12
C GLU A 472 -52.81 -59.42 -0.51
N ALA A 473 -52.30 -58.88 -1.61
CA ALA A 473 -52.72 -57.59 -2.14
C ALA A 473 -54.20 -57.63 -2.59
N LYS A 474 -54.66 -58.75 -3.16
CA LYS A 474 -56.06 -58.92 -3.62
C LYS A 474 -57.11 -58.75 -2.53
N SER A 475 -56.78 -59.04 -1.27
CA SER A 475 -57.73 -58.96 -0.16
C SER A 475 -57.52 -57.75 0.75
N ARG A 476 -56.39 -57.04 0.63
CA ARG A 476 -56.00 -55.97 1.56
C ARG A 476 -55.75 -54.62 0.90
N VAL A 477 -55.64 -54.54 -0.43
CA VAL A 477 -55.41 -53.29 -1.15
C VAL A 477 -56.74 -52.72 -1.66
N GLU A 478 -57.11 -51.54 -1.19
CA GLU A 478 -58.26 -50.78 -1.69
C GLU A 478 -57.82 -49.84 -2.80
N VAL A 479 -58.37 -50.00 -4.01
CA VAL A 479 -58.00 -49.18 -5.17
C VAL A 479 -59.05 -48.11 -5.44
N ARG A 480 -58.64 -46.84 -5.53
CA ARG A 480 -59.48 -45.70 -5.91
C ARG A 480 -58.84 -44.89 -7.03
N ALA A 481 -59.65 -44.37 -7.94
CA ALA A 481 -59.17 -43.50 -9.02
C ALA A 481 -60.18 -42.38 -9.28
N GLU A 482 -59.70 -41.14 -9.31
CA GLU A 482 -60.50 -39.93 -9.51
C GLU A 482 -59.87 -39.00 -10.56
N PRO A 483 -60.61 -38.56 -11.59
CA PRO A 483 -61.95 -39.01 -11.97
C PRO A 483 -61.93 -40.41 -12.64
N PRO A 484 -63.05 -41.17 -12.58
CA PRO A 484 -63.13 -42.49 -13.20
C PRO A 484 -63.05 -42.41 -14.75
N GLY A 485 -62.39 -43.39 -15.38
CA GLY A 485 -62.28 -43.50 -16.84
C GLY A 485 -61.24 -42.57 -17.48
N VAL A 486 -60.38 -41.96 -16.67
CA VAL A 486 -59.30 -41.09 -17.15
C VAL A 486 -58.17 -41.90 -17.80
N TRP A 487 -57.70 -41.44 -18.96
CA TRP A 487 -56.58 -42.04 -19.68
C TRP A 487 -55.33 -41.20 -19.49
N VAL A 488 -54.26 -41.83 -19.01
CA VAL A 488 -53.02 -41.15 -18.63
C VAL A 488 -51.84 -41.67 -19.45
N PRO A 489 -50.93 -40.80 -19.93
CA PRO A 489 -49.72 -41.22 -20.62
C PRO A 489 -48.65 -41.62 -19.59
N ILE A 490 -48.36 -42.92 -19.46
CA ILE A 490 -47.34 -43.44 -18.55
C ILE A 490 -46.52 -44.54 -19.22
N ASP A 491 -45.38 -44.91 -18.65
CA ASP A 491 -44.73 -46.19 -18.97
C ASP A 491 -45.34 -47.27 -18.06
N PRO A 492 -46.20 -48.17 -18.58
CA PRO A 492 -46.97 -49.09 -17.72
C PRO A 492 -46.05 -50.02 -16.93
N GLN A 493 -44.95 -50.50 -17.53
CA GLN A 493 -44.01 -51.40 -16.87
C GLN A 493 -43.26 -50.70 -15.73
N ARG A 494 -42.85 -49.45 -15.94
CA ARG A 494 -42.09 -48.69 -14.92
C ARG A 494 -42.99 -48.24 -13.78
N VAL A 495 -44.19 -47.76 -14.08
CA VAL A 495 -45.13 -47.34 -13.05
C VAL A 495 -45.63 -48.56 -12.25
N GLU A 496 -45.89 -49.70 -12.89
CA GLU A 496 -46.26 -50.94 -12.18
C GLU A 496 -45.14 -51.36 -11.24
N GLN A 497 -43.88 -51.29 -11.67
CA GLN A 497 -42.72 -51.58 -10.82
C GLN A 497 -42.66 -50.64 -9.59
N ILE A 498 -42.93 -49.34 -9.76
CA ILE A 498 -42.99 -48.38 -8.64
C ILE A 498 -44.11 -48.76 -7.67
N LEU A 499 -45.32 -48.96 -8.19
CA LEU A 499 -46.50 -49.29 -7.39
C LEU A 499 -46.31 -50.60 -6.64
N ARG A 500 -45.81 -51.65 -7.29
CA ARG A 500 -45.49 -52.92 -6.65
C ARG A 500 -44.50 -52.75 -5.50
N ASN A 501 -43.41 -52.01 -5.71
CA ASN A 501 -42.42 -51.78 -4.66
C ASN A 501 -43.01 -51.04 -3.45
N LEU A 502 -43.90 -50.07 -3.67
CA LEU A 502 -44.56 -49.33 -2.61
C LEU A 502 -45.62 -50.19 -1.88
N VAL A 503 -46.44 -50.92 -2.64
CA VAL A 503 -47.48 -51.81 -2.10
C VAL A 503 -46.87 -52.97 -1.31
N ASP A 504 -45.80 -53.60 -1.82
CA ASP A 504 -45.08 -54.67 -1.12
C ASP A 504 -44.51 -54.17 0.22
N ASN A 505 -43.95 -52.95 0.24
CA ASN A 505 -43.48 -52.33 1.47
C ASN A 505 -44.64 -52.04 2.43
N ALA A 506 -45.73 -51.45 1.94
CA ALA A 506 -46.91 -51.13 2.73
C ALA A 506 -47.52 -52.39 3.40
N LEU A 507 -47.71 -53.47 2.64
CA LEU A 507 -48.25 -54.75 3.14
C LEU A 507 -47.32 -55.40 4.17
N LYS A 508 -46.00 -55.32 3.97
CA LYS A 508 -44.98 -55.90 4.85
C LYS A 508 -44.86 -55.18 6.19
N PHE A 509 -45.06 -53.87 6.22
CA PHE A 509 -44.85 -53.03 7.41
C PHE A 509 -46.13 -52.59 8.11
N SER A 510 -47.30 -52.90 7.53
CA SER A 510 -48.61 -52.68 8.15
C SER A 510 -49.14 -53.93 8.87
N PRO A 511 -49.89 -53.77 9.98
CA PRO A 511 -50.64 -54.86 10.60
C PRO A 511 -51.57 -55.56 9.60
N SER A 512 -51.76 -56.88 9.73
CA SER A 512 -52.58 -57.68 8.80
C SER A 512 -54.06 -57.28 8.74
N GLU A 513 -54.54 -56.53 9.74
CA GLU A 513 -55.93 -56.12 9.91
C GLU A 513 -56.25 -54.76 9.28
N THR A 514 -55.24 -54.00 8.85
CA THR A 514 -55.43 -52.69 8.24
C THR A 514 -55.30 -52.77 6.71
N PRO A 515 -56.18 -52.09 5.95
CA PRO A 515 -56.07 -52.01 4.51
C PRO A 515 -54.87 -51.15 4.09
N VAL A 516 -54.40 -51.36 2.87
CA VAL A 516 -53.46 -50.47 2.18
C VAL A 516 -54.26 -49.76 1.09
N GLU A 517 -54.22 -48.43 1.06
CA GLU A 517 -55.00 -47.66 0.08
C GLU A 517 -54.10 -47.29 -1.11
N LEU A 518 -54.52 -47.66 -2.33
CA LEU A 518 -53.88 -47.27 -3.59
C LEU A 518 -54.79 -46.28 -4.31
N GLU A 519 -54.46 -44.99 -4.28
CA GLU A 519 -55.26 -43.95 -4.94
C GLU A 519 -54.53 -43.34 -6.15
N GLY A 520 -55.28 -43.09 -7.24
CA GLY A 520 -54.83 -42.29 -8.37
C GLY A 520 -55.70 -41.05 -8.55
N ARG A 521 -55.11 -39.86 -8.45
CA ARG A 521 -55.81 -38.59 -8.67
C ARG A 521 -55.21 -37.87 -9.88
N ALA A 522 -56.02 -37.65 -10.91
CA ALA A 522 -55.62 -36.87 -12.06
C ALA A 522 -56.22 -35.46 -11.95
N PHE A 523 -55.35 -34.44 -11.91
CA PHE A 523 -55.75 -33.02 -11.87
C PHE A 523 -54.75 -32.18 -12.67
N ASP A 524 -55.26 -31.17 -13.39
CA ASP A 524 -54.50 -30.33 -14.32
C ASP A 524 -53.68 -31.14 -15.34
N GLU A 525 -52.35 -31.01 -15.33
CA GLU A 525 -51.39 -31.75 -16.18
C GLU A 525 -50.64 -32.86 -15.42
N VAL A 526 -51.08 -33.22 -14.21
CA VAL A 526 -50.38 -34.15 -13.33
C VAL A 526 -51.28 -35.32 -12.91
N VAL A 527 -50.67 -36.49 -12.73
CA VAL A 527 -51.31 -37.66 -12.13
C VAL A 527 -50.55 -37.97 -10.84
N GLU A 528 -51.25 -37.85 -9.72
CA GLU A 528 -50.76 -38.25 -8.40
C GLU A 528 -51.14 -39.71 -8.15
N LEU A 529 -50.16 -40.54 -7.80
CA LEU A 529 -50.36 -41.91 -7.36
C LEU A 529 -49.91 -42.00 -5.90
N SER A 530 -50.78 -42.45 -5.01
CA SER A 530 -50.49 -42.59 -3.58
C SER A 530 -50.70 -44.02 -3.11
N VAL A 531 -49.78 -44.48 -2.24
CA VAL A 531 -49.91 -45.75 -1.51
C VAL A 531 -49.88 -45.40 -0.03
N THR A 532 -51.00 -45.56 0.65
CA THR A 532 -51.14 -45.23 2.07
C THR A 532 -51.17 -46.52 2.89
N ASP A 533 -50.29 -46.58 3.88
CA ASP A 533 -50.15 -47.70 4.80
C ASP A 533 -50.39 -47.25 6.25
N HIS A 534 -50.75 -48.19 7.13
CA HIS A 534 -51.02 -47.93 8.55
C HIS A 534 -49.96 -48.59 9.45
N GLY A 535 -48.73 -48.66 8.95
CA GLY A 535 -47.60 -49.23 9.64
C GLY A 535 -47.00 -48.31 10.71
N ARG A 536 -45.89 -48.76 11.27
CA ARG A 536 -45.14 -48.12 12.37
C ARG A 536 -44.49 -46.77 12.04
N GLY A 537 -44.63 -46.29 10.80
CA GLY A 537 -43.93 -45.11 10.27
C GLY A 537 -42.43 -45.35 9.99
N ILE A 538 -41.85 -44.49 9.15
CA ILE A 538 -40.41 -44.42 8.90
C ILE A 538 -39.82 -43.50 9.98
N ARG A 539 -38.76 -43.93 10.67
CA ARG A 539 -38.07 -43.13 11.71
C ARG A 539 -36.88 -42.38 11.16
#